data_AF-A0A7Y5HIH5-F1
#
_entry.id   AF-A0A7Y5HIH5-F1
#
_cell.length_a   1.000
_cell.length_b   1.000
_cell.length_c   1.000
_cell.angle_alpha   90.00
_cell.angle_beta   90.00
_cell.angle_gamma   90.00
#
_symmetry.space_group_name_H-M   'P 1'
#
loop_
_entity.id
_entity.type
_entity.pdbx_description
1 polymer ?
#
loop_
_entity_poly.entity_id
_entity_poly.type
_entity_poly.pdbx_seq_one_letter_code
_entity_poly.pdbx_strand_id
1 'polypeptide(L)' 'MDLLTAAKEAVKGAAEAGADSCDAMGMERRETVLKVRRGELETSQESETRGVGVRAFRGGRTGISWTTDVS' A
#
# COMPACT_ATOMS: atom_id res chain seq x y z
N MET A 1 11.68 0.84 -4.18
CA MET A 1 11.45 2.29 -4.39
C MET A 1 11.01 3.01 -3.10
N ASP A 2 11.09 4.35 -3.01
CA ASP A 2 10.41 5.12 -1.95
C ASP A 2 8.89 5.21 -2.21
N LEU A 3 8.07 5.34 -1.16
CA LEU A 3 6.61 5.25 -1.29
C LEU A 3 5.98 6.42 -2.06
N LEU A 4 6.60 7.60 -2.03
CA LEU A 4 6.11 8.75 -2.77
C LEU A 4 6.35 8.56 -4.27
N THR A 5 7.52 8.04 -4.64
CA THR A 5 7.85 7.70 -6.02
C THR A 5 6.96 6.57 -6.52
N ALA A 6 6.70 5.53 -5.72
CA ALA A 6 5.77 4.46 -6.09
C ALA A 6 4.35 5.00 -6.34
N ALA A 7 3.86 5.91 -5.49
CA ALA A 7 2.56 6.56 -5.69
C ALA A 7 2.53 7.44 -6.95
N LYS A 8 3.61 8.16 -7.25
CA LYS A 8 3.72 8.98 -8.48
C LYS A 8 3.68 8.12 -9.74
N GLU A 9 4.43 7.02 -9.78
CA GLU A 9 4.42 6.09 -10.92
C GLU A 9 3.05 5.42 -11.08
N ALA A 10 2.36 5.10 -9.97
CA ALA A 10 1.01 4.56 -10.02
C ALA A 10 -0.01 5.56 -10.60
N VAL A 11 0.04 6.84 -10.19
CA VAL A 11 -0.78 7.92 -10.78
C VAL A 11 -0.47 8.10 -12.26
N LYS A 12 0.82 8.13 -12.61
CA LYS A 12 1.28 8.27 -14.00
C LYS A 12 0.74 7.14 -14.87
N GLY A 13 0.88 5.88 -14.43
CA GLY A 13 0.36 4.71 -15.15
C GLY A 13 -1.17 4.75 -15.29
N ALA A 14 -1.90 5.17 -14.25
CA ALA A 14 -3.35 5.32 -14.34
C ALA A 14 -3.79 6.42 -15.32
N ALA A 15 -3.08 7.55 -15.34
CA ALA A 15 -3.32 8.62 -16.31
C ALA A 15 -3.03 8.17 -17.74
N GLU A 16 -1.90 7.50 -17.97
CA GLU A 16 -1.52 6.93 -19.28
C GLU A 16 -2.51 5.85 -19.75
N ALA A 17 -3.13 5.10 -18.83
CA ALA A 17 -4.20 4.15 -19.12
C ALA A 17 -5.58 4.80 -19.41
N GLY A 18 -5.68 6.13 -19.36
CA GLY A 18 -6.86 6.90 -19.74
C GLY A 18 -7.84 7.15 -18.59
N ALA A 19 -7.36 7.28 -17.36
CA ALA A 19 -8.16 7.83 -16.26
C ALA A 19 -8.42 9.33 -16.48
N ASP A 20 -9.64 9.79 -16.26
CA ASP A 20 -10.00 11.23 -16.27
C ASP A 20 -9.41 11.94 -15.04
N SER A 21 -9.38 11.23 -13.91
CA SER A 21 -8.72 11.65 -12.68
C SER A 21 -8.28 10.41 -11.90
N CYS A 22 -7.23 10.53 -11.10
CA CYS A 22 -6.73 9.45 -10.27
C CYS A 22 -5.95 9.97 -9.06
N ASP A 23 -5.85 9.14 -8.03
CA ASP A 23 -4.99 9.34 -6.87
C ASP A 23 -4.30 8.03 -6.49
N ALA A 24 -3.21 8.16 -5.73
CA ALA A 24 -2.50 7.01 -5.18
C ALA A 24 -2.05 7.28 -3.74
N MET A 25 -1.89 6.21 -2.98
CA MET A 25 -1.46 6.23 -1.60
C MET A 25 -0.39 5.17 -1.38
N GLY A 26 0.80 5.60 -0.97
CA GLY A 26 1.81 4.71 -0.40
C GLY A 26 1.53 4.49 1.09
N MET A 27 1.68 3.26 1.57
CA MET A 27 1.51 2.89 2.97
C MET A 27 2.70 2.06 3.45
N GLU A 28 3.14 2.33 4.67
CA GLU A 28 4.03 1.47 5.44
C GLU A 28 3.40 1.19 6.80
N ARG A 29 3.43 -0.07 7.22
CA ARG A 29 2.98 -0.52 8.53
C ARG A 29 4.06 -1.39 9.14
N ARG A 30 4.46 -1.06 10.36
CA ARG A 30 5.31 -1.89 11.21
C ARG A 30 4.47 -2.36 12.40
N GLU A 31 4.51 -3.65 12.70
CA GLU A 31 3.73 -4.24 13.78
C GLU A 31 4.60 -5.22 14.57
N THR A 32 4.51 -5.13 15.90
CA THR A 32 5.17 -6.05 16.82
C THR A 32 4.10 -6.73 17.68
N VAL A 33 4.07 -8.05 17.64
CA VAL A 33 3.13 -8.88 18.41
C VAL A 33 3.90 -9.67 19.46
N LEU A 34 3.62 -9.40 20.73
CA LEU A 34 4.18 -10.12 21.87
C LEU A 34 3.08 -11.00 22.49
N LYS A 35 3.35 -12.30 22.65
CA LYS A 35 2.46 -13.23 23.35
C LYS A 35 3.11 -13.66 24.66
N VAL A 36 2.44 -13.42 25.78
CA VAL A 36 2.91 -13.77 27.13
C VAL A 36 1.92 -14.74 27.76
N ARG A 37 2.42 -15.82 28.36
CA ARG A 37 1.62 -16.79 29.09
C ARG A 37 2.32 -17.15 30.40
N ARG A 38 1.57 -17.11 31.52
CA ARG A 38 2.09 -17.38 32.87
C ARG A 38 3.31 -16.52 33.26
N GLY A 39 3.38 -15.29 32.76
CA GLY A 39 4.48 -14.36 33.05
C GLY A 39 5.74 -14.59 32.20
N GLU A 40 5.71 -15.55 31.28
CA GLU A 40 6.82 -15.84 30.35
C GLU A 40 6.45 -15.44 28.92
N LEU A 41 7.43 -14.89 28.19
CA LEU A 41 7.28 -14.55 26.78
C LEU A 41 7.29 -15.83 25.94
N GLU A 42 6.23 -16.06 25.17
CA GLU A 42 6.10 -17.21 24.28
C GLU A 42 6.42 -16.87 22.82
N THR A 43 6.10 -15.66 22.38
CA THR A 43 6.30 -15.25 20.99
C THR A 43 6.60 -13.77 20.90
N SER A 44 7.58 -13.43 20.06
CA SER A 44 7.78 -12.10 19.52
C SER A 44 7.76 -12.21 18.00
N GLN A 45 6.84 -11.50 17.35
CA GLN A 45 6.74 -11.43 15.90
C GLN A 45 6.78 -9.97 15.47
N GLU A 46 7.69 -9.65 14.55
CA GLU A 46 7.74 -8.36 13.88
C GLU A 46 7.29 -8.54 12.44
N SER A 47 6.42 -7.66 11.96
CA SER A 47 6.02 -7.59 10.57
C SER A 47 6.16 -6.17 10.05
N GLU A 48 6.67 -6.08 8.82
CA GLU A 48 6.71 -4.84 8.06
C GLU A 48 5.95 -5.08 6.75
N THR A 49 4.99 -4.21 6.46
CA THR A 49 4.22 -4.24 5.22
C THR A 49 4.36 -2.89 4.55
N ARG A 50 4.79 -2.90 3.30
CA ARG A 50 4.86 -1.71 2.44
C ARG A 50 4.02 -1.98 1.20
N GLY A 51 3.36 -0.95 0.69
CA GLY A 51 2.51 -1.09 -0.48
C GLY A 51 2.06 0.24 -1.07
N VAL A 52 1.52 0.17 -2.28
CA VAL A 52 0.91 1.30 -2.97
C VAL A 52 -0.48 0.90 -3.45
N GLY A 53 -1.45 1.79 -3.24
CA GLY A 53 -2.79 1.71 -3.82
C GLY A 53 -2.99 2.83 -4.82
N VAL A 54 -3.75 2.55 -5.88
CA VAL A 54 -4.19 3.54 -6.87
C VAL A 54 -5.69 3.45 -7.05
N ARG A 55 -6.33 4.61 -7.19
CA ARG A 55 -7.74 4.72 -7.52
C ARG A 55 -7.88 5.66 -8.72
N ALA A 56 -8.66 5.23 -9.70
CA ALA A 56 -8.84 5.92 -10.98
C ALA A 56 -10.33 6.08 -11.29
N PHE A 57 -10.66 7.17 -11.98
CA PHE A 57 -12.01 7.51 -12.40
C PHE A 57 -12.06 7.66 -13.92
N ARG A 58 -13.09 7.09 -14.56
CA ARG A 58 -13.29 7.21 -16.02
C ARG A 58 -14.78 7.18 -16.40
N GLY A 59 -15.30 8.31 -16.88
CA GLY A 59 -16.69 8.46 -17.28
C GLY A 59 -17.68 8.14 -16.16
N GLY A 60 -17.40 8.61 -14.94
CA GLY A 60 -18.21 8.33 -13.74
C GLY A 60 -18.04 6.93 -13.13
N ARG A 61 -17.13 6.10 -13.66
CA ARG A 61 -16.79 4.78 -13.10
C ARG A 61 -15.52 4.87 -12.27
N THR A 62 -15.43 4.05 -11.23
CA THR A 62 -14.26 3.99 -10.33
C THR A 62 -13.58 2.63 -10.41
N GLY A 63 -12.25 2.62 -10.47
CA GLY A 63 -11.41 1.42 -10.33
C GLY A 63 -10.38 1.62 -9.21
N ILE A 64 -10.09 0.55 -8.48
CA ILE A 64 -9.11 0.56 -7.38
C ILE A 64 -8.21 -0.67 -7.55
N SER A 65 -6.91 -0.50 -7.35
CA SER A 65 -5.95 -1.60 -7.31
C SER A 65 -4.86 -1.30 -6.28
N TRP A 66 -4.17 -2.32 -5.80
CA TRP A 66 -3.07 -2.18 -4.84
C TRP A 66 -2.07 -3.33 -4.98
N THR A 67 -0.84 -3.11 -4.53
CA THR A 67 0.22 -4.11 -4.48
C THR A 67 1.14 -3.88 -3.29
N THR A 68 1.76 -4.95 -2.79
CA THR A 68 2.87 -4.89 -1.81
C THR A 68 4.24 -5.02 -2.46
N ASP A 69 4.28 -5.32 -3.76
CA ASP A 69 5.51 -5.28 -4.56
C ASP A 69 5.75 -3.84 -5.02
N VAL A 70 6.60 -3.13 -4.27
CA VAL A 70 6.97 -1.72 -4.48
C VAL A 70 8.47 -1.58 -4.81
N SER A 71 9.00 -2.59 -5.51
CA SER A 71 10.40 -2.62 -5.97
C SER A 71 10.76 -1.39 -6.80
#